data_AF-A0A6N2CGX9-F1
#
_entry.id   AF-A0A6N2CGX9-F1
#
_cell.length_a   1.000
_cell.length_b   1.000
_cell.length_c   1.000
_cell.angle_alpha   90.00
_cell.angle_beta   90.00
_cell.angle_gamma   90.00
#
_symmetry.space_group_name_H-M   'P 1'
#
loop_
_entity.id
_entity.type
_entity.pdbx_description
1 polymer ?
#
loop_
_entity_poly.entity_id
_entity_poly.type
_entity_poly.pdbx_seq_one_letter_code
_entity_poly.pdbx_strand_id
1 'polypeptide(L)'
;MDTDVAFVLREIRNPVPMYYSQKRLVEVPEFNRYFEFDFEKADWVKPFGAGQIADALINVSGFYNELDDRKSTLTIHFLNEHDGILVGDWFPESRLRSPHVAPESGYQQEFTVTFGQEKEGRKVENFGSRESDPLLIFRVRTEVDNEGNVIRANYGKIEEGISFDGVWDRQSHINFRYLFFNPDPESVSLEYEGVISR
;
A
#
# COMPACT_ATOMS: atom_id res chain seq x y z
N MET A 1 -37.73 13.99 1.33
CA MET A 1 -36.71 14.66 0.50
C MET A 1 -35.97 13.55 -0.18
N ASP A 2 -36.22 13.38 -1.48
CA ASP A 2 -35.42 12.47 -2.32
C ASP A 2 -34.06 13.15 -2.52
N THR A 3 -32.99 12.45 -2.19
CA THR A 3 -31.64 12.96 -2.46
C THR A 3 -31.21 12.28 -3.75
N ASP A 4 -31.31 13.01 -4.87
CA ASP A 4 -30.75 12.58 -6.14
C ASP A 4 -29.23 12.51 -6.01
N VAL A 5 -28.68 11.33 -5.73
CA VAL A 5 -27.24 11.06 -5.77
C VAL A 5 -26.83 10.97 -7.23
N ALA A 6 -26.21 12.03 -7.75
CA ALA A 6 -25.69 12.06 -9.11
C ALA A 6 -24.36 11.28 -9.18
N PHE A 7 -24.40 10.06 -9.70
CA PHE A 7 -23.19 9.30 -10.03
C PHE A 7 -22.52 9.89 -11.28
N VAL A 8 -21.29 10.39 -11.13
CA VAL A 8 -20.48 10.81 -12.28
C VAL A 8 -19.79 9.57 -12.85
N LEU A 9 -20.29 9.08 -13.99
CA LEU A 9 -19.65 8.00 -14.73
C LEU A 9 -18.39 8.54 -15.40
N ARG A 10 -17.23 8.06 -14.93
CA ARG A 10 -15.94 8.32 -15.57
C ARG A 10 -15.74 7.34 -16.71
N GLU A 11 -15.20 7.83 -17.83
CA GLU A 11 -14.85 7.02 -18.99
C GLU A 11 -13.76 5.98 -18.61
N ILE A 12 -13.88 4.78 -19.16
CA ILE A 12 -12.83 3.74 -19.09
C ILE A 12 -11.88 3.99 -20.26
N ARG A 13 -10.57 4.11 -20.00
CA ARG A 13 -9.57 4.46 -21.01
C ARG A 13 -8.74 3.28 -21.46
N ASN A 14 -7.96 2.70 -20.54
CA ASN A 14 -6.99 1.65 -20.87
C ASN A 14 -6.90 0.64 -19.72
N PRO A 15 -7.97 -0.11 -19.45
CA PRO A 15 -7.94 -1.09 -18.39
C PRO A 15 -6.97 -2.22 -18.74
N VAL A 16 -6.27 -2.74 -17.73
CA VAL A 16 -5.32 -3.84 -17.89
C VAL A 16 -5.60 -4.97 -16.90
N PRO A 17 -5.22 -6.22 -17.23
CA PRO A 17 -5.26 -7.32 -16.27
C PRO A 17 -4.30 -7.05 -15.11
N MET A 18 -4.76 -7.23 -13.88
CA MET A 18 -3.94 -7.05 -12.67
C MET A 18 -4.09 -8.23 -11.73
N TYR A 19 -3.06 -8.49 -10.91
CA TYR A 19 -3.26 -9.31 -9.71
C TYR A 19 -4.09 -8.51 -8.70
N TYR A 20 -5.10 -9.16 -8.13
CA TYR A 20 -6.04 -8.53 -7.21
C TYR A 20 -6.19 -9.35 -5.93
N SER A 21 -6.22 -8.66 -4.80
CA SER A 21 -6.64 -9.21 -3.52
C SER A 21 -7.57 -8.22 -2.82
N GLN A 22 -8.81 -8.64 -2.56
CA GLN A 22 -9.77 -7.84 -1.81
C GLN A 22 -9.28 -7.55 -0.39
N LYS A 23 -8.70 -8.56 0.26
CA LYS A 23 -8.18 -8.47 1.63
C LYS A 23 -6.96 -9.35 1.74
N ARG A 24 -5.76 -8.76 1.68
CA ARG A 24 -4.52 -9.49 1.93
C ARG A 24 -4.08 -9.25 3.37
N LEU A 25 -4.19 -10.29 4.19
CA LEU A 25 -3.61 -10.34 5.52
C LEU A 25 -2.27 -11.07 5.46
N VAL A 26 -1.21 -10.45 5.97
CA VAL A 26 0.09 -11.10 6.18
C VAL A 26 0.49 -10.97 7.63
N GLU A 27 0.82 -12.09 8.27
CA GLU A 27 1.30 -12.13 9.64
C GLU A 27 2.72 -11.56 9.69
N VAL A 28 2.99 -10.65 10.62
CA VAL A 28 4.32 -10.05 10.80
C VAL A 28 5.27 -11.12 11.34
N PRO A 29 6.39 -11.45 10.66
CA PRO A 29 7.26 -12.55 11.09
C PRO A 29 7.96 -12.30 12.44
N GLU A 30 8.38 -11.07 12.68
CA GLU A 30 9.04 -10.63 13.92
C GLU A 30 8.87 -9.11 14.07
N PHE A 31 8.71 -8.62 15.30
CA PHE A 31 8.67 -7.18 15.54
C PHE A 31 10.06 -6.55 15.57
N ASN A 32 10.12 -5.24 15.26
CA ASN A 32 11.34 -4.43 15.30
C ASN A 32 12.44 -4.91 14.34
N ARG A 33 12.05 -5.61 13.27
CA ARG A 33 12.96 -6.10 12.24
C ARG A 33 12.35 -5.87 10.86
N TYR A 34 13.21 -5.62 9.88
CA TYR A 34 12.83 -5.47 8.48
C TYR A 34 12.75 -6.83 7.79
N PHE A 35 11.69 -7.01 7.00
CA PHE A 35 11.47 -8.17 6.14
C PHE A 35 11.17 -7.74 4.71
N GLU A 36 11.68 -8.50 3.76
CA GLU A 36 11.43 -8.27 2.33
C GLU A 36 10.01 -8.68 1.96
N PHE A 37 9.34 -7.82 1.20
CA PHE A 37 7.97 -8.02 0.72
C PHE A 37 7.91 -7.94 -0.80
N ASP A 38 7.15 -8.85 -1.40
CA ASP A 38 6.88 -8.90 -2.84
C ASP A 38 5.44 -8.40 -3.08
N PHE A 39 5.27 -7.25 -3.72
CA PHE A 39 3.96 -6.67 -3.98
C PHE A 39 3.15 -7.43 -5.05
N GLU A 40 3.83 -8.09 -6.01
CA GLU A 40 3.17 -8.91 -7.03
C GLU A 40 2.48 -10.10 -6.37
N LYS A 41 3.20 -10.82 -5.51
CA LYS A 41 2.67 -11.94 -4.72
C LYS A 41 1.85 -11.48 -3.51
N ALA A 42 2.02 -10.22 -3.12
CA ALA A 42 1.61 -9.63 -1.84
C ALA A 42 1.92 -10.53 -0.64
N ASP A 43 3.15 -11.00 -0.60
CA ASP A 43 3.59 -11.90 0.45
C ASP A 43 5.03 -11.60 0.83
N TRP A 44 5.42 -12.06 2.01
CA TRP A 44 6.82 -12.03 2.41
C TRP A 44 7.67 -12.83 1.43
N VAL A 45 8.89 -12.35 1.18
CA VAL A 45 9.90 -13.15 0.50
C VAL A 45 10.32 -14.31 1.42
N LYS A 46 10.79 -15.41 0.82
CA LYS A 46 11.32 -16.57 1.56
C LYS A 46 12.35 -16.13 2.62
N PRO A 47 12.39 -16.78 3.79
CA PRO A 47 11.66 -18.00 4.16
C PRO A 47 10.24 -17.77 4.72
N PHE A 48 9.78 -16.53 4.82
CA PHE A 48 8.56 -16.19 5.58
C PHE A 48 7.28 -16.18 4.74
N GLY A 49 7.41 -16.29 3.42
CA GLY A 49 6.27 -16.38 2.50
C GLY A 49 6.66 -16.90 1.13
N ALA A 50 5.75 -16.73 0.17
CA ALA A 50 5.88 -17.18 -1.21
C ALA A 50 6.42 -16.10 -2.17
N GLY A 51 6.76 -14.91 -1.66
CA GLY A 51 7.37 -13.82 -2.43
C GLY A 51 8.69 -14.25 -3.06
N GLN A 52 8.98 -13.69 -4.22
CA GLN A 52 10.13 -14.04 -5.06
C GLN A 52 11.04 -12.84 -5.33
N ILE A 53 10.46 -11.65 -5.45
CA ILE A 53 11.19 -10.41 -5.72
C ILE A 53 10.94 -9.46 -4.56
N ALA A 54 12.00 -9.02 -3.89
CA ALA A 54 11.90 -8.01 -2.86
C ALA A 54 11.64 -6.64 -3.51
N ASP A 55 10.48 -6.07 -3.23
CA ASP A 55 10.08 -4.74 -3.72
C ASP A 55 10.25 -3.67 -2.62
N ALA A 56 10.07 -4.08 -1.37
CA ALA A 56 10.22 -3.23 -0.20
C ALA A 56 10.70 -4.00 1.03
N LEU A 57 11.26 -3.27 2.00
CA LEU A 57 11.50 -3.70 3.36
C LEU A 57 10.38 -3.18 4.25
N ILE A 58 9.73 -4.07 4.99
CA ILE A 58 8.64 -3.72 5.91
C ILE A 58 9.05 -4.04 7.34
N ASN A 59 8.76 -3.13 8.27
CA ASN A 59 8.98 -3.30 9.70
C ASN A 59 7.72 -2.87 10.45
N VAL A 60 7.31 -3.69 11.43
CA VAL A 60 6.37 -3.28 12.47
C VAL A 60 7.13 -3.20 13.79
N SER A 61 7.23 -1.98 14.32
CA SER A 61 8.02 -1.67 15.52
C SER A 61 7.19 -0.95 16.56
N GLY A 62 7.70 -0.89 17.78
CA GLY A 62 7.07 -0.14 18.86
C GLY A 62 7.24 -0.79 20.23
N PHE A 63 6.36 -0.41 21.16
CA PHE A 63 6.34 -0.95 22.52
C PHE A 63 4.91 -1.06 23.05
N TYR A 64 4.73 -1.92 24.04
CA TYR A 64 3.50 -2.03 24.81
C TYR A 64 3.85 -2.26 26.28
N ASN A 65 3.66 -1.24 27.11
CA ASN A 65 3.80 -1.35 28.56
C ASN A 65 2.41 -1.51 29.21
N GLU A 66 1.48 -0.65 28.82
CA GLU A 66 0.07 -0.66 29.26
C GLU A 66 -0.82 0.06 28.22
N LEU A 67 -2.15 0.09 28.44
CA LEU A 67 -3.10 0.63 27.45
C LEU A 67 -2.83 2.09 27.05
N ASP A 68 -2.42 2.91 28.01
CA ASP A 68 -2.12 4.34 27.83
C ASP A 68 -0.63 4.61 27.59
N ASP A 69 0.20 3.55 27.47
CA ASP A 69 1.63 3.62 27.21
C ASP A 69 2.03 2.53 26.21
N ARG A 70 1.68 2.80 24.95
CA ARG A 70 1.89 1.91 23.81
C ARG A 70 2.12 2.71 22.54
N LYS A 71 2.95 2.19 21.66
CA LYS A 71 3.18 2.76 20.34
C LYS A 71 3.39 1.64 19.34
N SER A 72 2.88 1.83 18.15
CA SER A 72 3.09 0.90 17.04
C SER A 72 3.29 1.69 15.77
N THR A 73 4.32 1.32 15.03
CA THR A 73 4.74 1.97 13.80
C THR A 73 4.96 0.91 12.73
N LEU A 74 4.22 1.00 11.64
CA LEU A 74 4.48 0.30 10.39
C LEU A 74 5.32 1.21 9.51
N THR A 75 6.46 0.71 9.03
CA THR A 75 7.33 1.39 8.06
C THR A 75 7.50 0.49 6.84
N ILE A 76 7.34 1.06 5.65
CA ILE A 76 7.60 0.43 4.35
C ILE A 76 8.67 1.26 3.65
N HIS A 77 9.81 0.65 3.34
CA HIS A 77 10.93 1.27 2.63
C HIS A 77 11.11 0.60 1.27
N PHE A 78 10.97 1.34 0.19
CA PHE A 78 11.07 0.85 -1.18
C PHE A 78 12.53 0.74 -1.63
N LEU A 79 12.88 -0.37 -2.29
CA LEU A 79 14.29 -0.76 -2.47
C LEU A 79 15.02 0.01 -3.57
N ASN A 80 14.36 0.37 -4.67
CA ASN A 80 15.00 1.17 -5.72
C ASN A 80 14.83 2.68 -5.44
N GLU A 81 15.76 3.49 -5.95
CA GLU A 81 15.78 4.94 -5.75
C GLU A 81 14.51 5.64 -6.25
N HIS A 82 13.93 5.15 -7.35
CA HIS A 82 12.73 5.71 -7.95
C HIS A 82 11.46 4.97 -7.55
N ASP A 83 11.54 3.92 -6.74
CA ASP A 83 10.37 3.24 -6.21
C ASP A 83 9.75 4.06 -5.08
N GLY A 84 8.49 3.78 -4.77
CA GLY A 84 7.83 4.46 -3.67
C GLY A 84 6.33 4.36 -3.70
N ILE A 85 5.70 5.15 -2.83
CA ILE A 85 4.26 5.23 -2.68
C ILE A 85 3.82 6.68 -2.49
N LEU A 86 2.61 6.98 -2.90
CA LEU A 86 1.98 8.29 -2.70
C LEU A 86 0.50 8.13 -2.37
N VAL A 87 -0.08 9.17 -1.79
CA VAL A 87 -1.53 9.30 -1.64
C VAL A 87 -2.11 9.79 -2.96
N GLY A 88 -2.98 8.99 -3.57
CA GLY A 88 -3.63 9.30 -4.84
C GLY A 88 -4.98 9.99 -4.68
N ASP A 89 -5.46 10.57 -5.78
CA ASP A 89 -6.80 11.15 -5.84
C ASP A 89 -7.87 10.05 -5.75
N TRP A 90 -8.74 10.16 -4.74
CA TRP A 90 -9.82 9.21 -4.50
C TRP A 90 -11.16 9.76 -5.00
N PHE A 91 -11.87 8.97 -5.80
CA PHE A 91 -13.14 9.35 -6.42
C PHE A 91 -14.29 8.45 -5.91
N PRO A 92 -14.82 8.70 -4.70
CA PRO A 92 -15.78 7.80 -4.05
C PRO A 92 -17.11 7.67 -4.80
N GLU A 93 -17.50 8.73 -5.53
CA GLU A 93 -18.74 8.80 -6.32
C GLU A 93 -18.68 8.03 -7.65
N SER A 94 -17.54 7.40 -7.95
CA SER A 94 -17.34 6.63 -9.17
C SER A 94 -17.08 5.16 -8.88
N ARG A 95 -17.47 4.28 -9.81
CA ARG A 95 -16.99 2.89 -9.82
C ARG A 95 -15.49 2.80 -10.09
N LEU A 96 -14.94 3.78 -10.82
CA LEU A 96 -13.51 3.95 -11.00
C LEU A 96 -12.98 4.93 -9.95
N ARG A 97 -12.56 4.39 -8.80
CA ARG A 97 -12.20 5.18 -7.60
C ARG A 97 -10.78 5.75 -7.61
N SER A 98 -9.95 5.35 -8.58
CA SER A 98 -8.56 5.79 -8.75
C SER A 98 -8.37 6.65 -10.01
N PRO A 99 -7.24 7.36 -10.18
CA PRO A 99 -6.84 7.91 -11.47
C PRO A 99 -6.78 6.84 -12.57
N HIS A 100 -6.82 7.27 -13.83
CA HIS A 100 -6.72 6.37 -14.98
C HIS A 100 -5.29 5.80 -15.12
N VAL A 101 -4.29 6.65 -14.86
CA VAL A 101 -2.86 6.33 -14.96
C VAL A 101 -2.17 6.72 -13.66
N ALA A 102 -1.08 6.02 -13.35
CA ALA A 102 -0.23 6.33 -12.22
C ALA A 102 0.51 7.67 -12.45
N PRO A 103 0.69 8.52 -11.41
CA PRO A 103 1.49 9.73 -11.52
C PRO A 103 2.94 9.43 -11.93
N GLU A 104 3.60 10.37 -12.60
CA GLU A 104 5.01 10.24 -12.98
C GLU A 104 5.97 10.49 -11.80
N SER A 105 5.59 11.37 -10.88
CA SER A 105 6.40 11.84 -9.76
C SER A 105 5.59 11.95 -8.46
N GLY A 106 6.28 12.24 -7.36
CA GLY A 106 5.68 12.40 -6.03
C GLY A 106 5.72 11.13 -5.15
N TYR A 107 6.30 10.04 -5.65
CA TYR A 107 6.52 8.82 -4.87
C TYR A 107 7.52 9.07 -3.74
N GLN A 108 7.13 8.65 -2.54
CA GLN A 108 8.00 8.65 -1.37
C GLN A 108 8.60 7.26 -1.19
N GLN A 109 9.92 7.21 -1.01
CA GLN A 109 10.64 5.96 -0.79
C GLN A 109 10.34 5.32 0.57
N GLU A 110 9.80 6.07 1.52
CA GLU A 110 9.37 5.57 2.82
C GLU A 110 7.91 5.96 3.09
N PHE A 111 7.15 5.01 3.60
CA PHE A 111 5.80 5.22 4.11
C PHE A 111 5.69 4.70 5.54
N THR A 112 5.20 5.55 6.42
CA THR A 112 5.12 5.26 7.84
C THR A 112 3.71 5.55 8.38
N VAL A 113 3.14 4.57 9.07
CA VAL A 113 1.87 4.70 9.81
C VAL A 113 2.16 4.42 11.28
N THR A 114 1.89 5.39 12.14
CA THR A 114 2.04 5.23 13.59
C THR A 114 0.71 5.39 14.29
N PHE A 115 0.50 4.62 15.35
CA PHE A 115 -0.61 4.82 16.27
C PHE A 115 -0.24 4.43 17.70
N GLY A 116 -0.91 5.05 18.68
CA GLY A 116 -0.69 4.77 20.10
C GLY A 116 -0.76 6.01 20.98
N GLN A 117 -0.33 5.83 22.22
CA GLN A 117 -0.30 6.84 23.26
C GLN A 117 0.96 6.66 24.10
N GLU A 118 1.66 7.75 24.39
CA GLU A 118 2.79 7.76 25.30
C GLU A 118 2.36 8.38 26.65
N LYS A 119 2.95 7.91 27.77
CA LYS A 119 2.61 8.29 29.17
C LYS A 119 2.48 9.79 29.46
N GLU A 120 3.15 10.65 28.71
CA GLU A 120 3.06 12.12 28.85
C GLU A 120 1.81 12.71 28.18
N GLY A 121 0.84 11.88 27.77
CA GLY A 121 -0.40 12.33 27.13
C GLY A 121 -0.23 12.75 25.67
N ARG A 122 0.95 12.51 25.07
CA ARG A 122 1.17 12.70 23.64
C ARG A 122 0.45 11.58 22.89
N LYS A 123 -0.73 11.90 22.33
CA LYS A 123 -1.37 11.09 21.30
C LYS A 123 -0.51 11.19 20.05
N VAL A 124 -0.04 10.06 19.55
CA VAL A 124 0.58 10.03 18.22
C VAL A 124 -0.56 9.88 17.23
N GLU A 125 -0.67 10.83 16.30
CA GLU A 125 -1.76 10.86 15.32
C GLU A 125 -1.84 9.54 14.54
N ASN A 126 -3.07 9.02 14.42
CA ASN A 126 -3.36 7.86 13.61
C ASN A 126 -3.40 8.28 12.14
N PHE A 127 -2.43 7.83 11.34
CA PHE A 127 -2.77 7.57 9.94
C PHE A 127 -3.67 6.32 9.93
N GLY A 128 -4.90 6.43 9.42
CA GLY A 128 -5.83 5.29 9.31
C GLY A 128 -6.99 5.22 10.31
N SER A 129 -7.43 6.35 10.90
CA SER A 129 -8.71 6.37 11.59
C SER A 129 -9.87 6.34 10.58
N ARG A 130 -10.24 5.13 10.12
CA ARG A 130 -11.55 4.60 9.66
C ARG A 130 -12.57 5.43 8.85
N GLU A 131 -12.44 6.75 8.71
CA GLU A 131 -13.37 7.63 7.97
C GLU A 131 -12.77 8.18 6.66
N SER A 132 -11.47 7.98 6.39
CA SER A 132 -10.88 8.22 5.07
C SER A 132 -9.57 7.44 4.88
N ASP A 133 -9.64 6.11 4.80
CA ASP A 133 -8.46 5.34 4.38
C ASP A 133 -8.09 5.77 2.94
N PRO A 134 -6.87 6.29 2.71
CA PRO A 134 -6.52 6.90 1.44
C PRO A 134 -6.36 5.84 0.34
N LEU A 135 -6.60 6.26 -0.90
CA LEU A 135 -6.01 5.58 -2.04
C LEU A 135 -4.50 5.73 -1.96
N LEU A 136 -3.79 4.62 -1.93
CA LEU A 136 -2.34 4.61 -2.10
C LEU A 136 -2.00 4.10 -3.49
N ILE A 137 -1.07 4.76 -4.17
CA ILE A 137 -0.52 4.32 -5.45
C ILE A 137 0.96 4.07 -5.23
N PHE A 138 1.45 2.90 -5.63
CA PHE A 138 2.86 2.54 -5.52
C PHE A 138 3.49 2.25 -6.88
N ARG A 139 4.80 2.46 -6.93
CA ARG A 139 5.68 2.15 -8.05
C ARG A 139 6.83 1.30 -7.52
N VAL A 140 7.06 0.16 -8.15
CA VAL A 140 8.13 -0.79 -7.80
C VAL A 140 8.85 -1.30 -9.04
N ARG A 141 10.04 -1.87 -8.86
CA ARG A 141 10.81 -2.53 -9.93
C ARG A 141 11.15 -1.58 -11.07
N THR A 142 11.47 -0.35 -10.72
CA THR A 142 11.91 0.66 -11.70
C THR A 142 13.17 0.19 -12.45
N GLU A 143 13.14 0.30 -13.77
CA GLU A 143 14.32 0.27 -14.64
C GLU A 143 14.57 1.70 -15.12
N VAL A 144 15.82 2.13 -15.12
CA VAL A 144 16.22 3.48 -15.53
C VAL A 144 17.16 3.44 -16.74
N ASP A 145 17.12 4.51 -17.53
CA ASP A 145 18.12 4.74 -18.58
C ASP A 145 19.44 5.30 -17.99
N ASN A 146 20.40 5.58 -18.88
CA ASN A 146 21.70 6.13 -18.50
C ASN A 146 21.63 7.56 -17.94
N GLU A 147 20.50 8.24 -18.09
CA GLU A 147 20.26 9.60 -17.60
C GLU A 147 19.51 9.58 -16.26
N GLY A 148 19.10 8.41 -15.77
CA GLY A 148 18.34 8.23 -14.53
C GLY A 148 16.83 8.41 -14.71
N ASN A 149 16.32 8.42 -15.95
CA ASN A 149 14.88 8.47 -16.20
C ASN A 149 14.30 7.07 -16.07
N VAL A 150 13.15 6.95 -15.39
CA VAL A 150 12.39 5.70 -15.33
C VAL A 150 11.85 5.37 -16.71
N ILE A 151 12.25 4.23 -17.27
CA ILE A 151 11.79 3.74 -18.58
C ILE A 151 10.77 2.61 -18.46
N ARG A 152 10.81 1.84 -17.36
CA ARG A 152 9.87 0.75 -17.04
C ARG A 152 9.64 0.71 -15.55
N ALA A 153 8.43 0.36 -15.12
CA ALA A 153 8.13 0.10 -13.72
C ALA A 153 6.80 -0.64 -13.59
N ASN A 154 6.66 -1.42 -12.52
CA ASN A 154 5.38 -1.99 -12.13
C ASN A 154 4.64 -1.02 -11.20
N TYR A 155 3.36 -0.81 -11.48
CA TYR A 155 2.50 0.08 -10.70
C TYR A 155 1.43 -0.70 -9.98
N GLY A 156 0.89 -0.14 -8.91
CA GLY A 156 -0.27 -0.71 -8.26
C GLY A 156 -0.96 0.28 -7.35
N LYS A 157 -2.06 -0.17 -6.75
CA LYS A 157 -2.87 0.66 -5.87
C LYS A 157 -3.48 -0.14 -4.72
N ILE A 158 -3.78 0.55 -3.64
CA ILE A 158 -4.45 0.05 -2.44
C ILE A 158 -5.58 1.03 -2.14
N GLU A 159 -6.82 0.61 -2.39
CA GLU A 159 -7.96 1.54 -2.43
C GLU A 159 -8.50 1.94 -1.05
N GLU A 160 -8.27 1.14 -0.02
CA GLU A 160 -8.67 1.47 1.36
C GLU A 160 -7.47 1.38 2.32
N GLY A 161 -6.35 1.95 1.89
CA GLY A 161 -5.14 2.08 2.71
C GLY A 161 -4.57 0.77 3.30
N ILE A 162 -3.68 0.95 4.27
CA ILE A 162 -2.99 -0.14 4.97
C ILE A 162 -3.28 0.00 6.46
N SER A 163 -3.72 -1.10 7.08
CA SER A 163 -3.96 -1.16 8.53
C SER A 163 -3.18 -2.31 9.17
N PHE A 164 -2.85 -2.23 10.46
CA PHE A 164 -2.17 -3.32 11.17
C PHE A 164 -2.57 -3.38 12.65
N ASP A 165 -2.43 -4.56 13.27
CA ASP A 165 -2.95 -4.84 14.63
C ASP A 165 -2.09 -4.27 15.78
N GLY A 166 -0.90 -3.74 15.47
CA GLY A 166 0.06 -3.20 16.44
C GLY A 166 0.91 -4.27 17.15
N VAL A 167 1.86 -3.85 18.00
CA VAL A 167 2.87 -4.74 18.61
C VAL A 167 2.44 -5.44 19.91
N TRP A 168 1.22 -5.19 20.39
CA TRP A 168 0.66 -5.86 21.57
C TRP A 168 -0.02 -7.19 21.24
N ASP A 169 -0.30 -7.44 19.96
CA ASP A 169 -0.76 -8.73 19.51
C ASP A 169 0.45 -9.64 19.27
N ARG A 170 0.41 -10.87 19.78
CA ARG A 170 1.46 -11.86 19.52
C ARG A 170 1.49 -12.29 18.05
N GLN A 171 0.42 -12.05 17.31
CA GLN A 171 0.25 -12.36 15.88
C GLN A 171 -0.31 -11.13 15.15
N SER A 172 0.47 -10.06 15.09
CA SER A 172 0.06 -8.85 14.37
C SER A 172 -0.03 -9.12 12.88
N HIS A 173 -1.09 -8.66 12.23
CA HIS A 173 -1.20 -8.72 10.78
C HIS A 173 -1.09 -7.34 10.16
N ILE A 174 -0.53 -7.28 8.95
CA ILE A 174 -0.69 -6.15 8.04
C ILE A 174 -1.82 -6.50 7.07
N ASN A 175 -2.74 -5.58 6.90
CA ASN A 175 -3.88 -5.71 6.02
C ASN A 175 -3.78 -4.70 4.88
N PHE A 176 -3.56 -5.21 3.68
CA PHE A 176 -3.67 -4.46 2.43
C PHE A 176 -5.08 -4.66 1.87
N ARG A 177 -5.89 -3.60 1.86
CA ARG A 177 -7.28 -3.66 1.40
C ARG A 177 -7.38 -3.28 -0.07
N TYR A 178 -8.00 -4.15 -0.86
CA TYR A 178 -8.16 -3.97 -2.30
C TYR A 178 -6.81 -3.64 -2.97
N LEU A 179 -5.86 -4.56 -2.81
CA LEU A 179 -4.53 -4.45 -3.40
C LEU A 179 -4.58 -4.92 -4.86
N PHE A 180 -4.17 -4.03 -5.75
CA PHE A 180 -4.00 -4.28 -7.17
C PHE A 180 -2.54 -4.12 -7.56
N PHE A 181 -2.04 -5.03 -8.39
CA PHE A 181 -0.69 -4.97 -8.96
C PHE A 181 -0.76 -5.15 -10.47
N ASN A 182 -0.26 -4.16 -11.21
CA ASN A 182 -0.10 -4.20 -12.65
C ASN A 182 1.21 -4.93 -13.01
N PRO A 183 1.15 -6.14 -13.60
CA PRO A 183 2.34 -6.92 -13.93
C PRO A 183 3.04 -6.44 -15.21
N ASP A 184 2.42 -5.58 -16.01
CA ASP A 184 3.01 -5.05 -17.23
C ASP A 184 3.86 -3.81 -16.91
N PRO A 185 5.20 -3.90 -16.98
CA PRO A 185 6.08 -2.79 -16.63
C PRO A 185 6.11 -1.65 -17.66
N GLU A 186 5.49 -1.85 -18.84
CA GLU A 186 5.33 -0.83 -19.88
C GLU A 186 4.02 -0.05 -19.70
N SER A 187 3.13 -0.50 -18.80
CA SER A 187 1.81 0.09 -18.61
C SER A 187 1.74 0.90 -17.32
N VAL A 188 1.43 2.19 -17.48
CA VAL A 188 1.13 3.09 -16.36
C VAL A 188 -0.34 3.04 -15.92
N SER A 189 -1.16 2.14 -16.49
CA SER A 189 -2.58 2.11 -16.18
C SER A 189 -2.86 1.66 -14.75
N LEU A 190 -3.84 2.31 -14.13
CA LEU A 190 -4.43 1.93 -12.84
C LEU A 190 -5.86 1.40 -12.98
N GLU A 191 -6.37 1.31 -14.21
CA GLU A 191 -7.67 0.75 -14.52
C GLU A 191 -7.62 -0.77 -14.62
N TYR A 192 -8.59 -1.44 -14.02
CA TYR A 192 -8.60 -2.89 -13.85
C TYR A 192 -9.75 -3.53 -14.66
N GLU A 193 -9.44 -4.51 -15.54
CA GLU A 193 -10.44 -5.25 -16.34
C GLU A 193 -10.62 -6.74 -15.96
N GLY A 194 -9.93 -7.26 -14.94
CA GLY A 194 -10.11 -8.65 -14.52
C GLY A 194 -8.94 -9.25 -13.75
N VAL A 195 -9.19 -10.35 -13.02
CA VAL A 195 -8.22 -10.97 -12.12
C VAL A 195 -7.24 -11.84 -12.90
N ILE A 196 -5.94 -11.59 -12.74
CA ILE A 196 -4.93 -12.64 -12.95
C ILE A 196 -4.84 -13.45 -11.65
N SER A 197 -5.05 -14.76 -11.72
CA SER A 197 -4.86 -15.64 -10.56
C SER A 197 -3.38 -15.68 -10.17
N ARG A 198 -3.09 -15.54 -8.87
CA ARG A 198 -1.72 -15.62 -8.31
C ARG A 198 -1.18 -17.05 -8.22
#